data_AF-A0A953ELY5-F1
#
_entry.id   AF-A0A953ELY5-F1
#
_cell.length_a   1.000
_cell.length_b   1.000
_cell.length_c   1.000
_cell.angle_alpha   90.00
_cell.angle_beta   90.00
_cell.angle_gamma   90.00
#
_symmetry.space_group_name_H-M   'P 1'
#
loop_
_entity.id
_entity.type
_entity.pdbx_description
1 polymer ?
#
loop_
_entity_poly.entity_id
_entity_poly.type
_entity_poly.pdbx_seq_one_letter_code
_entity_poly.pdbx_strand_id
1 'polypeptide(L)'
;MNLVTGNYFASQLDVSVASVGPKLEVERSYNSLDPRVGFFGKGWSTLLDFRIDALTTPTGMTVRRPDGRVEFYGRNSDGVSYEPPFRLGSKFRQCVAGDAPVCPGTNYPLTDPDGTTYQFQANGLLARVTDEFGHELRLTWSGGTPVSIGSYASPSLPDNQMRWAPGTQNGVRPQRCGPGRDRNPVRV
;
A
#
# COMPACT_ATOMS: atom_id res chain seq x y z
N MET A 1 9.17 8.60 -22.58
CA MET A 1 10.50 9.14 -22.24
C MET A 1 10.43 10.65 -22.20
N ASN A 2 10.97 11.29 -21.17
CA ASN A 2 11.21 12.73 -21.13
C ASN A 2 12.61 12.99 -21.70
N LEU A 3 12.65 13.54 -22.91
CA LEU A 3 13.90 13.78 -23.64
C LEU A 3 14.74 14.93 -23.06
N VAL A 4 14.15 15.78 -22.20
CA VAL A 4 14.85 16.90 -21.55
C VAL A 4 15.59 16.41 -20.31
N THR A 5 15.01 15.48 -19.55
CA THR A 5 15.60 14.97 -18.29
C THR A 5 16.27 13.61 -18.43
N GLY A 6 16.14 12.95 -19.59
CA GLY A 6 16.59 11.56 -19.79
C GLY A 6 15.76 10.54 -19.01
N ASN A 7 14.63 10.95 -18.41
CA ASN A 7 13.83 10.07 -17.57
C ASN A 7 12.87 9.22 -18.40
N TYR A 8 12.83 7.91 -18.14
CA TYR A 8 11.85 6.99 -18.73
C TYR A 8 10.86 6.52 -17.67
N PHE A 9 9.58 6.67 -17.99
CA PHE A 9 8.45 6.19 -17.19
C PHE A 9 7.67 5.16 -17.98
N ALA A 10 7.22 4.09 -17.29
CA ALA A 10 6.31 3.09 -17.83
C ALA A 10 5.44 2.51 -16.72
N SER A 11 4.31 1.92 -17.07
CA SER A 11 3.56 1.05 -16.15
C SER A 11 3.26 -0.30 -16.78
N GLN A 12 3.06 -1.31 -15.93
CA GLN A 12 2.73 -2.67 -16.36
C GLN A 12 1.77 -3.31 -15.36
N LEU A 13 0.62 -3.77 -15.86
CA LEU A 13 -0.33 -4.59 -15.11
C LEU A 13 0.08 -6.07 -15.23
N ASP A 14 0.47 -6.69 -14.12
CA ASP A 14 0.89 -8.09 -14.09
C ASP A 14 -0.26 -9.05 -13.82
N VAL A 15 -1.19 -8.66 -12.94
CA VAL A 15 -2.37 -9.44 -12.59
C VAL A 15 -3.51 -8.52 -12.14
N SER A 16 -4.75 -8.89 -12.47
CA SER A 16 -5.97 -8.23 -11.99
C SER A 16 -7.07 -9.26 -11.78
N VAL A 17 -7.57 -9.37 -10.55
CA VAL A 17 -8.66 -10.27 -10.15
C VAL A 17 -9.89 -9.42 -9.90
N ALA A 18 -11.04 -9.86 -10.44
CA ALA A 18 -12.29 -9.18 -10.16
C ALA A 18 -12.54 -9.12 -8.65
N SER A 19 -12.81 -7.93 -8.12
CA SER A 19 -13.12 -7.69 -6.72
C SER A 19 -14.29 -6.73 -6.63
N VAL A 20 -14.97 -6.75 -5.49
CA VAL A 20 -15.86 -5.66 -5.09
C VAL A 20 -15.02 -4.61 -4.38
N GLY A 21 -15.23 -3.34 -4.72
CA GLY A 21 -14.52 -2.22 -4.10
C GLY A 21 -13.13 -1.96 -4.68
N PRO A 22 -12.09 -1.70 -3.86
CA PRO A 22 -10.78 -1.36 -4.39
C PRO A 22 -10.21 -2.49 -5.27
N LYS A 23 -9.45 -2.10 -6.30
CA LYS A 23 -8.96 -3.03 -7.33
C LYS A 23 -7.97 -4.04 -6.74
N LEU A 24 -8.31 -5.33 -6.82
CA LEU A 24 -7.38 -6.41 -6.51
C LEU A 24 -6.44 -6.66 -7.69
N GLU A 25 -5.40 -5.85 -7.78
CA GLU A 25 -4.42 -5.90 -8.87
C GLU A 25 -2.98 -5.66 -8.41
N VAL A 26 -2.04 -6.07 -9.26
CA VAL A 26 -0.63 -5.71 -9.14
C VAL A 26 -0.25 -4.99 -10.42
N GLU A 27 -0.25 -3.67 -10.33
CA GLU A 27 0.35 -2.78 -11.33
C GLU A 27 1.69 -2.27 -10.79
N ARG A 28 2.68 -2.18 -11.68
CA ARG A 28 4.00 -1.65 -11.37
C ARG A 28 4.25 -0.39 -12.17
N SER A 29 4.81 0.61 -11.54
CA SER A 29 5.32 1.82 -12.18
C SER A 29 6.84 1.78 -12.20
N TYR A 30 7.44 2.15 -13.34
CA TYR A 30 8.87 2.26 -13.53
C TYR A 30 9.28 3.72 -13.71
N ASN A 31 10.37 4.11 -13.05
CA ASN A 31 11.05 5.38 -13.24
C ASN A 31 12.56 5.12 -13.31
N SER A 32 13.18 5.37 -14.47
CA SER A 32 14.59 5.04 -14.68
C SER A 32 15.56 5.84 -13.80
N LEU A 33 15.13 7.00 -13.31
CA LEU A 33 15.93 7.84 -12.40
C LEU A 33 15.70 7.50 -10.93
N ASP A 34 14.75 6.63 -10.60
CA ASP A 34 14.53 6.21 -9.22
C ASP A 34 15.61 5.19 -8.80
N PRO A 35 16.50 5.55 -7.85
CA PRO A 35 17.57 4.65 -7.44
C PRO A 35 17.09 3.55 -6.50
N ARG A 36 15.86 3.64 -5.98
CA ARG A 36 15.33 2.75 -4.94
C ARG A 36 15.02 1.37 -5.53
N VAL A 37 15.09 0.37 -4.66
CA VAL A 37 14.73 -1.02 -4.97
C VAL A 37 13.38 -1.32 -4.33
N GLY A 38 12.35 -1.46 -5.16
CA GLY A 38 11.02 -1.93 -4.74
C GLY A 38 10.91 -3.45 -4.82
N PHE A 39 9.71 -3.97 -4.62
CA PHE A 39 9.44 -5.41 -4.63
C PHE A 39 9.84 -6.10 -5.96
N PHE A 40 9.80 -5.36 -7.06
CA PHE A 40 10.13 -5.84 -8.40
C PHE A 40 11.51 -5.38 -8.91
N GLY A 41 12.35 -4.87 -8.02
CA GLY A 41 13.71 -4.45 -8.35
C GLY A 41 13.86 -2.93 -8.46
N LYS A 42 15.04 -2.51 -8.93
CA LYS A 42 15.42 -1.10 -9.00
C LYS A 42 14.52 -0.30 -9.95
N GLY A 43 14.08 0.86 -9.51
CA GLY A 43 13.26 1.79 -10.29
C GLY A 43 11.80 1.38 -10.44
N TRP A 44 11.40 0.22 -9.89
CA TRP A 44 10.02 -0.23 -9.86
C TRP A 44 9.36 0.08 -8.52
N SER A 45 8.09 0.48 -8.58
CA SER A 45 7.20 0.63 -7.43
C SER A 45 5.84 0.01 -7.71
N THR A 46 5.14 -0.41 -6.67
CA THR A 46 3.78 -0.96 -6.75
C THR A 46 3.04 -0.73 -5.44
N LEU A 47 1.79 -1.18 -5.33
CA LEU A 47 1.02 -1.16 -4.07
C LEU A 47 1.76 -1.88 -2.92
N LEU A 48 2.55 -2.91 -3.25
CA LEU A 48 3.41 -3.64 -2.29
C LEU A 48 4.62 -2.82 -1.80
N ASP A 49 4.86 -1.65 -2.40
CA ASP A 49 5.87 -0.70 -1.96
C ASP A 49 5.25 0.52 -1.27
N PHE A 50 3.92 0.59 -1.14
CA PHE A 50 3.23 1.65 -0.42
C PHE A 50 3.52 1.52 1.08
N ARG A 51 4.29 2.46 1.63
CA ARG A 51 4.69 2.45 3.04
C ARG A 51 5.06 3.83 3.56
N ILE A 52 5.13 3.93 4.89
CA ILE A 52 5.75 5.06 5.59
C ILE A 52 7.24 4.75 5.75
N ASP A 53 8.11 5.60 5.18
CA ASP A 53 9.57 5.39 5.17
C ASP A 53 10.26 5.96 6.40
N ALA A 54 9.73 7.04 6.96
CA ALA A 54 10.29 7.70 8.14
C ALA A 54 9.20 7.86 9.20
N LEU A 55 9.12 6.87 10.08
CA LEU A 55 8.25 6.91 11.25
C LEU A 55 8.89 7.78 12.34
N THR A 56 8.08 8.54 13.07
CA THR A 56 8.49 9.26 14.30
C THR A 56 9.54 10.36 14.18
N THR A 57 9.73 10.99 13.00
CA THR A 57 10.56 12.20 12.97
C THR A 57 9.82 13.34 13.69
N PRO A 58 10.52 14.20 14.46
CA PRO A 58 9.87 15.32 15.15
C PRO A 58 9.12 16.27 14.19
N THR A 59 9.55 16.32 12.93
CA THR A 59 9.08 17.25 11.91
C THR A 59 7.91 16.70 11.09
N GLY A 60 7.74 15.38 11.00
CA GLY A 60 6.69 14.77 10.18
C GLY A 60 6.95 13.33 9.78
N MET A 61 6.31 12.91 8.69
CA MET A 61 6.43 11.57 8.14
C MET A 61 6.59 11.62 6.64
N THR A 62 7.34 10.66 6.10
CA THR A 62 7.51 10.51 4.65
C THR A 62 6.77 9.27 4.19
N VAL A 63 5.88 9.43 3.24
CA VAL A 63 5.04 8.38 2.67
C VAL A 63 5.47 8.13 1.24
N ARG A 64 5.73 6.87 0.90
CA ARG A 64 5.98 6.44 -0.46
C ARG A 64 4.72 5.83 -1.05
N ARG A 65 4.23 6.40 -2.15
CA ARG A 65 3.03 6.00 -2.87
C ARG A 65 3.27 4.79 -3.80
N PRO A 66 2.22 4.08 -4.26
CA PRO A 66 2.32 2.94 -5.18
C PRO A 66 3.01 3.27 -6.51
N ASP A 67 2.85 4.49 -7.00
CA ASP A 67 3.44 5.02 -8.24
C ASP A 67 4.91 5.46 -8.06
N GLY A 68 5.46 5.31 -6.85
CA GLY A 68 6.82 5.68 -6.50
C GLY A 68 6.96 7.13 -6.06
N ARG A 69 5.90 7.94 -6.09
CA ARG A 69 5.93 9.31 -5.56
C ARG A 69 6.24 9.29 -4.06
N VAL A 70 6.98 10.30 -3.61
CA VAL A 70 7.25 10.53 -2.19
C VAL A 70 6.54 11.79 -1.76
N GLU A 71 5.82 11.69 -0.66
CA GLU A 71 5.08 12.77 -0.06
C GLU A 71 5.55 12.96 1.37
N PHE A 72 5.88 14.20 1.72
CA PHE A 72 6.16 14.57 3.09
C PHE A 72 4.88 15.10 3.74
N TYR A 73 4.62 14.67 4.96
CA TYR A 73 3.50 15.12 5.78
C TYR A 73 4.06 15.74 7.06
N GLY A 74 4.00 17.07 7.17
CA GLY A 74 4.48 17.81 8.34
C GLY A 74 3.58 17.59 9.54
N ARG A 75 4.19 17.45 10.73
CA ARG A 75 3.44 17.21 11.97
C ARG A 75 2.72 18.48 12.45
N ASN A 76 1.46 18.34 12.81
CA ASN A 76 0.67 19.42 13.40
C ASN A 76 0.90 19.55 14.92
N SER A 77 0.48 20.69 15.48
CA SER A 77 0.63 20.99 16.91
C SER A 77 -0.19 20.10 17.84
N ASP A 78 -1.21 19.40 17.33
CA ASP A 78 -1.98 18.40 18.09
C ASP A 78 -1.16 17.12 18.40
N GLY A 79 0.02 16.99 17.76
CA GLY A 79 0.95 15.89 17.94
C GLY A 79 0.53 14.58 17.28
N VAL A 80 -0.65 14.50 16.66
CA VAL A 80 -1.22 13.25 16.11
C VAL A 80 -1.63 13.36 14.66
N SER A 81 -1.90 14.55 14.13
CA SER A 81 -2.19 14.75 12.71
C SER A 81 -0.96 15.25 11.94
N TYR A 82 -0.96 14.97 10.65
CA TYR A 82 0.09 15.32 9.71
C TYR A 82 -0.54 15.81 8.40
N GLU A 83 0.08 16.81 7.78
CA GLU A 83 -0.47 17.45 6.58
C GLU A 83 0.58 17.58 5.48
N PRO A 84 0.18 17.39 4.21
CA PRO A 84 1.08 17.65 3.09
C PRO A 84 1.34 19.16 2.94
N PRO A 85 2.40 19.56 2.22
CA PRO A 85 2.61 20.96 1.85
C PRO A 85 1.36 21.59 1.26
N PHE A 86 1.10 22.84 1.63
CA PHE A 86 -0.07 23.62 1.19
C PHE A 86 -1.44 23.07 1.63
N ARG A 87 -1.51 22.01 2.46
CA ARG A 87 -2.76 21.42 2.97
C ARG A 87 -3.73 20.93 1.88
N LEU A 88 -3.23 20.75 0.66
CA LEU A 88 -4.00 20.25 -0.47
C LEU A 88 -3.68 18.76 -0.62
N GLY A 89 -4.63 17.90 -0.26
CA GLY A 89 -4.50 16.46 -0.49
C GLY A 89 -5.03 15.62 0.67
N SER A 90 -4.30 14.54 0.93
CA SER A 90 -4.69 13.47 1.83
C SER A 90 -4.66 13.91 3.30
N LYS A 91 -5.58 13.38 4.10
CA LYS A 91 -5.60 13.53 5.55
C LYS A 91 -4.76 12.41 6.16
N PHE A 92 -3.75 12.75 6.96
CA PHE A 92 -2.88 11.76 7.58
C PHE A 92 -2.84 11.94 9.10
N ARG A 93 -2.94 10.85 9.84
CA ARG A 93 -2.85 10.90 11.31
C ARG A 93 -2.30 9.61 11.90
N GLN A 94 -1.81 9.72 13.13
CA GLN A 94 -1.53 8.60 14.01
C GLN A 94 -2.76 8.31 14.87
N CYS A 95 -3.07 7.03 15.03
CA CYS A 95 -4.11 6.59 15.93
C CYS A 95 -3.66 6.62 17.39
N VAL A 96 -4.59 6.98 18.27
CA VAL A 96 -4.42 7.02 19.72
C VAL A 96 -5.40 6.07 20.40
N ALA A 97 -5.17 5.74 21.68
CA ALA A 97 -5.96 4.75 22.41
C ALA A 97 -7.47 5.02 22.41
N GLY A 98 -7.89 6.29 22.29
CA GLY A 98 -9.30 6.69 22.21
C GLY A 98 -9.99 6.44 20.87
N ASP A 99 -9.27 6.03 19.81
CA ASP A 99 -9.84 5.81 18.48
C ASP A 99 -10.47 4.41 18.28
N ALA A 100 -10.46 3.55 19.30
CA ALA A 100 -11.11 2.24 19.20
C ALA A 100 -12.65 2.38 19.10
N PRO A 101 -13.35 1.56 18.28
CA PRO A 101 -12.85 0.42 17.49
C PRO A 101 -12.37 0.79 16.08
N VAL A 102 -12.51 2.05 15.67
CA VAL A 102 -12.19 2.55 14.32
C VAL A 102 -10.72 2.37 13.99
N CYS A 103 -9.84 2.57 14.98
CA CYS A 103 -8.42 2.34 14.87
C CYS A 103 -7.84 1.77 16.18
N PRO A 104 -7.62 0.44 16.26
CA PRO A 104 -7.09 -0.19 17.47
C PRO A 104 -5.58 0.04 17.58
N GLY A 105 -5.16 1.13 18.21
CA GLY A 105 -3.75 1.39 18.55
C GLY A 105 -2.88 1.89 17.40
N THR A 106 -1.56 1.64 17.47
CA THR A 106 -0.39 2.28 16.83
C THR A 106 -0.31 2.28 15.28
N ASN A 107 -1.43 2.33 14.60
CA ASN A 107 -1.53 2.41 13.15
C ASN A 107 -1.67 3.86 12.66
N TYR A 108 -1.51 4.04 11.36
CA TYR A 108 -1.55 5.35 10.72
C TYR A 108 -2.51 5.33 9.52
N PRO A 109 -3.71 5.93 9.63
CA PRO A 109 -4.61 6.10 8.49
C PRO A 109 -4.23 7.32 7.64
N LEU A 110 -4.19 7.12 6.33
CA LEU A 110 -4.09 8.13 5.30
C LEU A 110 -5.35 8.07 4.43
N THR A 111 -6.15 9.13 4.41
CA THR A 111 -7.36 9.20 3.57
C THR A 111 -7.15 10.16 2.42
N ASP A 112 -7.25 9.66 1.20
CA ASP A 112 -7.20 10.47 -0.01
C ASP A 112 -8.50 11.26 -0.23
N PRO A 113 -8.49 12.32 -1.05
CA PRO A 113 -9.66 13.14 -1.32
C PRO A 113 -10.85 12.38 -1.94
N ASP A 114 -10.60 11.24 -2.57
CA ASP A 114 -11.62 10.37 -3.15
C ASP A 114 -12.36 9.51 -2.11
N GLY A 115 -11.93 9.54 -0.84
CA GLY A 115 -12.50 8.74 0.24
C GLY A 115 -11.74 7.45 0.52
N THR A 116 -10.80 7.06 -0.36
CA THR A 116 -9.98 5.87 -0.15
C THR A 116 -9.09 6.05 1.08
N THR A 117 -9.18 5.12 2.02
CA THR A 117 -8.38 5.11 3.24
C THR A 117 -7.35 3.99 3.24
N TYR A 118 -6.08 4.35 3.40
CA TYR A 118 -4.94 3.45 3.55
C TYR A 118 -4.57 3.37 5.03
N GLN A 119 -4.53 2.17 5.59
CA GLN A 119 -4.11 1.96 6.97
C GLN A 119 -2.74 1.31 6.98
N PHE A 120 -1.75 1.99 7.59
CA PHE A 120 -0.41 1.47 7.79
C PHE A 120 -0.27 0.88 9.19
N GLN A 121 0.47 -0.23 9.29
CA GLN A 121 0.90 -0.84 10.54
C GLN A 121 1.89 0.07 11.28
N ALA A 122 2.16 -0.24 12.55
CA ALA A 122 3.17 0.46 13.36
C ALA A 122 4.59 0.48 12.74
N ASN A 123 4.91 -0.49 11.88
CA ASN A 123 6.19 -0.59 11.14
C ASN A 123 6.16 0.14 9.78
N GLY A 124 5.06 0.82 9.45
CA GLY A 124 4.91 1.61 8.23
C GLY A 124 4.41 0.83 7.01
N LEU A 125 4.27 -0.49 7.09
CA LEU A 125 3.77 -1.31 5.98
C LEU A 125 2.26 -1.14 5.82
N LEU A 126 1.78 -1.12 4.57
CA LEU A 126 0.35 -1.04 4.28
C LEU A 126 -0.38 -2.30 4.75
N ALA A 127 -1.36 -2.16 5.62
CA ALA A 127 -2.21 -3.26 6.10
C ALA A 127 -3.54 -3.35 5.33
N ARG A 128 -4.13 -2.20 4.99
CA ARG A 128 -5.49 -2.13 4.46
C ARG A 128 -5.68 -0.97 3.50
N VAL A 129 -6.48 -1.19 2.47
CA VAL A 129 -7.09 -0.16 1.62
C VAL A 129 -8.59 -0.30 1.77
N THR A 130 -9.31 0.78 2.04
CA THR A 130 -10.77 0.78 2.21
C THR A 130 -11.39 1.87 1.35
N ASP A 131 -12.41 1.55 0.55
CA ASP A 131 -13.17 2.55 -0.22
C ASP A 131 -14.24 3.26 0.65
N GLU A 132 -14.95 4.25 0.10
CA GLU A 132 -16.00 4.96 0.86
C GLU A 132 -17.21 4.09 1.23
N PHE A 133 -17.37 2.92 0.61
CA PHE A 133 -18.45 1.96 0.86
C PHE A 133 -18.07 0.91 1.91
N GLY A 134 -16.82 0.93 2.40
CA GLY A 134 -16.33 -0.01 3.40
C GLY A 134 -15.84 -1.34 2.84
N HIS A 135 -15.68 -1.48 1.52
CA HIS A 135 -15.02 -2.63 0.92
C HIS A 135 -13.50 -2.47 1.05
N GLU A 136 -12.78 -3.59 1.14
CA GLU A 136 -11.39 -3.55 1.56
C GLU A 136 -10.46 -4.44 0.74
N LEU A 137 -9.23 -3.98 0.58
CA LEU A 137 -8.07 -4.85 0.36
C LEU A 137 -7.31 -5.00 1.68
N ARG A 138 -6.94 -6.23 2.04
CA ARG A 138 -6.09 -6.50 3.21
C ARG A 138 -4.80 -7.15 2.76
N LEU A 139 -3.67 -6.59 3.18
CA LEU A 139 -2.34 -7.09 2.88
C LEU A 139 -1.74 -7.77 4.12
N THR A 140 -1.11 -8.92 3.91
CA THR A 140 -0.37 -9.63 4.96
C THR A 140 1.12 -9.67 4.63
N TRP A 141 1.93 -9.65 5.68
CA TRP A 141 3.38 -9.55 5.57
C TRP A 141 4.05 -10.58 6.48
N SER A 142 5.21 -11.09 6.06
CA SER A 142 6.09 -11.92 6.86
C SER A 142 7.51 -11.38 6.74
N GLY A 143 8.09 -10.96 7.88
CA GLY A 143 9.44 -10.38 7.90
C GLY A 143 9.62 -9.18 6.96
N GLY A 144 8.57 -8.37 6.76
CA GLY A 144 8.57 -7.22 5.85
C GLY A 144 8.37 -7.55 4.36
N THR A 145 8.17 -8.83 4.02
CA THR A 145 7.86 -9.27 2.66
C THR A 145 6.35 -9.53 2.53
N PRO A 146 5.68 -9.08 1.44
CA PRO A 146 4.26 -9.31 1.25
C PRO A 146 3.99 -10.81 1.01
N VAL A 147 2.93 -11.32 1.64
CA VAL A 147 2.52 -12.75 1.58
C VAL A 147 1.19 -12.91 0.87
N SER A 148 0.22 -12.04 1.14
CA SER A 148 -1.07 -12.05 0.44
C SER A 148 -1.71 -10.67 0.36
N ILE A 149 -2.57 -10.50 -0.65
CA ILE A 149 -3.55 -9.41 -0.72
C ILE A 149 -4.92 -10.01 -1.00
N GLY A 150 -5.92 -9.54 -0.28
CA GLY A 150 -7.27 -10.08 -0.31
C GLY A 150 -8.34 -9.01 -0.42
N SER A 151 -9.35 -9.21 -1.27
CA SER A 151 -10.53 -8.36 -1.32
C SER A 151 -11.63 -8.84 -0.37
N TYR A 152 -12.34 -7.90 0.24
CA TYR A 152 -13.40 -8.15 1.21
C TYR A 152 -14.54 -7.16 0.97
N ALA A 153 -15.70 -7.63 0.48
CA ALA A 153 -16.93 -6.84 0.43
C ALA A 153 -17.58 -6.69 1.82
N SER A 154 -17.21 -7.54 2.77
CA SER A 154 -17.68 -7.50 4.15
C SER A 154 -16.61 -8.06 5.10
N PRO A 155 -16.74 -7.87 6.44
CA PRO A 155 -15.70 -8.28 7.37
C PRO A 155 -15.43 -9.80 7.43
N SER A 156 -16.34 -10.64 6.93
CA SER A 156 -16.49 -12.03 7.39
C SER A 156 -15.90 -13.13 6.50
N LEU A 157 -15.13 -12.84 5.44
CA LEU A 157 -14.14 -13.69 4.74
C LEU A 157 -13.78 -12.99 3.42
N PRO A 158 -12.63 -13.30 2.78
CA PRO A 158 -12.30 -12.65 1.53
C PRO A 158 -13.10 -13.20 0.35
N ASP A 159 -13.49 -12.31 -0.55
CA ASP A 159 -14.11 -12.68 -1.82
C ASP A 159 -13.07 -13.26 -2.78
N ASN A 160 -11.92 -12.60 -2.93
CA ASN A 160 -10.84 -13.02 -3.82
C ASN A 160 -9.47 -12.70 -3.23
N GLN A 161 -8.45 -13.48 -3.58
CA GLN A 161 -7.11 -13.37 -2.99
C GLN A 161 -5.99 -13.57 -4.02
N MET A 162 -4.85 -12.93 -3.77
CA MET A 162 -3.56 -13.19 -4.39
C MET A 162 -2.54 -13.56 -3.32
N ARG A 163 -1.67 -14.53 -3.62
CA ARG A 163 -0.61 -14.98 -2.70
C ARG A 163 0.75 -15.01 -3.39
N TRP A 164 1.79 -14.69 -2.62
CA TRP A 164 3.19 -14.84 -2.99
C TRP A 164 3.83 -15.99 -2.21
N ALA A 165 4.73 -16.74 -2.85
CA ALA A 165 5.50 -17.75 -2.15
C ALA A 165 6.53 -17.09 -1.21
N PRO A 166 6.90 -17.73 -0.09
CA PRO A 166 7.98 -17.23 0.76
C PRO A 166 9.27 -17.01 -0.04
N GLY A 167 9.94 -15.87 0.18
CA GLY A 167 11.18 -15.51 -0.52
C GLY A 167 10.99 -14.97 -1.95
N THR A 168 9.75 -14.68 -2.37
CA THR A 168 9.47 -14.08 -3.68
C THR A 168 9.87 -12.61 -3.72
N GLN A 169 10.82 -12.26 -4.59
CA GLN A 169 11.13 -10.90 -5.04
C GLN A 169 11.53 -10.97 -6.53
N ASN A 170 11.41 -9.86 -7.27
CA ASN A 170 11.88 -9.76 -8.67
C ASN A 170 11.10 -10.62 -9.70
N GLY A 171 9.77 -10.47 -9.79
CA GLY A 171 9.03 -10.84 -11.02
C GLY A 171 8.32 -12.19 -11.04
N VAL A 172 8.27 -12.94 -9.94
CA VAL A 172 7.35 -14.09 -9.85
C VAL A 172 5.92 -13.56 -9.74
N ARG A 173 5.05 -14.00 -10.65
CA ARG A 173 3.64 -13.59 -10.65
C ARG A 173 2.92 -14.17 -9.43
N PRO A 174 2.11 -13.37 -8.71
CA PRO A 174 1.28 -13.89 -7.64
C PRO A 174 0.27 -14.91 -8.18
N GLN A 175 -0.08 -15.87 -7.34
CA GLN A 175 -1.09 -16.87 -7.68
C GLN A 175 -2.47 -16.38 -7.27
N ARG A 176 -3.46 -16.60 -8.14
CA ARG A 176 -4.87 -16.34 -7.86
C ARG A 176 -5.43 -17.46 -7.00
N CYS A 177 -6.09 -17.09 -5.90
CA CYS A 177 -6.82 -18.03 -5.05
C CYS A 177 -8.30 -17.61 -5.05
N GLY A 178 -9.19 -18.56 -5.31
CA GLY A 178 -10.63 -18.34 -5.17
C GLY A 178 -11.07 -18.22 -3.71
N PRO A 179 -12.32 -17.78 -3.46
CA PRO A 179 -12.86 -17.62 -2.11
C PRO A 179 -12.71 -18.92 -1.30
N GLY A 180 -12.16 -18.82 -0.10
CA GLY A 180 -12.11 -19.91 0.89
C GLY A 180 -11.24 -21.13 0.54
N ARG A 181 -10.32 -21.07 -0.43
CA ARG A 181 -9.41 -22.20 -0.71
C ARG A 181 -7.95 -21.86 -0.42
N ASP A 182 -7.42 -22.47 0.65
CA ASP A 182 -5.99 -22.65 0.87
C ASP A 182 -5.42 -23.60 -0.18
N ARG A 183 -5.12 -23.11 -1.39
CA ARG A 183 -4.28 -23.86 -2.32
C ARG A 183 -2.83 -23.46 -2.09
N ASN A 184 -2.04 -24.46 -1.72
CA ASN A 184 -0.58 -24.36 -1.58
C ASN A 184 0.06 -23.81 -2.86
N PRO A 185 1.17 -23.07 -2.76
CA PRO A 185 1.80 -22.46 -3.92
C PRO A 185 2.29 -23.53 -4.90
N VAL A 186 1.80 -23.49 -6.15
CA VAL A 186 2.33 -24.32 -7.24
C VAL A 186 3.43 -23.53 -7.92
N ARG A 187 4.67 -24.04 -7.94
CA ARG A 187 5.75 -23.45 -8.74
C ARG A 187 5.34 -23.49 -10.22
N VAL A 188 5.40 -22.34 -10.90
CA VAL A 188 5.47 -22.28 -12.36
C VAL A 188 6.93 -22.33 -12.74
#